data_AF-A0A015ZBY8-F1
#
_entry.id   AF-A0A015ZBY8-F1
#
_cell.length_a   1.000
_cell.length_b   1.000
_cell.length_c   1.000
_cell.angle_alpha   90.00
_cell.angle_beta   90.00
_cell.angle_gamma   90.00
#
_symmetry.space_group_name_H-M   'P 1'
#
loop_
_entity.id
_entity.type
_entity.pdbx_description
1 polymer ?
#
loop_
_entity_poly.entity_id
_entity_poly.type
_entity_poly.pdbx_seq_one_letter_code
_entity_poly.pdbx_strand_id
1 'polypeptide(L)'
;MGNNVTVKSGVQLWDGVTLEDNVFIGPNVTFTNDKVPRSKMYPDLFLKTLIKKGASIGANSTIVAGHTIGEYAFVGAGSVVTKDIPANTVWYGNPAVHHGYITNEGVLLDLERKDKNGLKHII
;
A
#
# COMPACT_ATOMS: atom_id res chain seq x y z
N MET A 1 -5.38 13.97 3.76
CA MET A 1 -4.76 13.07 4.75
C MET A 1 -5.69 12.99 5.95
N GLY A 2 -5.95 11.79 6.45
CA GLY A 2 -6.78 11.54 7.63
C GLY A 2 -6.03 11.75 8.95
N ASN A 3 -6.56 11.17 10.03
CA ASN A 3 -6.05 11.26 11.40
C ASN A 3 -5.02 10.17 11.70
N ASN A 4 -4.06 10.46 12.60
CA ASN A 4 -3.05 9.51 13.08
C ASN A 4 -2.21 8.83 11.97
N VAL A 5 -2.00 9.53 10.86
CA VAL A 5 -1.18 9.04 9.75
C VAL A 5 0.30 9.19 10.07
N THR A 6 1.09 8.15 9.82
CA THR A 6 2.56 8.20 9.88
C THR A 6 3.14 8.24 8.48
N VAL A 7 3.93 9.27 8.19
CA VAL A 7 4.71 9.37 6.96
C VAL A 7 6.18 9.50 7.32
N LYS A 8 7.00 8.57 6.86
CA LYS A 8 8.45 8.57 7.12
C LYS A 8 9.20 9.43 6.09
N SER A 9 10.48 9.69 6.37
CA SER A 9 11.35 10.53 5.54
C SER A 9 11.43 10.05 4.09
N GLY A 10 11.59 10.99 3.17
CA GLY A 10 11.79 10.72 1.75
C GLY A 10 10.53 10.41 0.95
N VAL A 11 9.34 10.52 1.54
CA VAL A 11 8.05 10.36 0.85
C VAL A 11 7.57 11.70 0.29
N GLN A 12 7.15 11.71 -0.97
CA GLN A 12 6.46 12.84 -1.59
C GLN A 12 4.98 12.52 -1.72
N LEU A 13 4.14 13.38 -1.17
CA LEU A 13 2.69 13.34 -1.33
C LEU A 13 2.28 14.55 -2.18
N TRP A 14 1.49 14.31 -3.22
CA TRP A 14 0.97 15.33 -4.12
C TRP A 14 -0.54 15.19 -4.29
N ASP A 15 -1.13 16.14 -5.00
CA ASP A 15 -2.55 16.11 -5.32
C ASP A 15 -2.94 14.80 -6.05
N GLY A 16 -4.02 14.18 -5.60
CA GLY A 16 -4.46 12.86 -6.05
C GLY A 16 -4.06 11.69 -5.15
N VAL A 17 -3.16 11.85 -4.16
CA VAL A 17 -2.88 10.81 -3.16
C VAL A 17 -3.71 11.06 -1.90
N THR A 18 -4.61 10.12 -1.59
CA THR A 18 -5.45 10.17 -0.39
C THR A 18 -5.00 9.10 0.60
N LEU A 19 -4.65 9.52 1.81
CA LEU A 19 -4.36 8.64 2.94
C LEU A 19 -5.50 8.78 3.96
N GLU A 20 -6.18 7.68 4.29
CA GLU A 20 -7.19 7.60 5.35
C GLU A 20 -6.55 7.47 6.75
N ASP A 21 -7.37 7.30 7.78
CA ASP A 21 -6.94 7.27 9.18
C ASP A 21 -5.99 6.09 9.49
N ASN A 22 -5.03 6.31 10.37
CA ASN A 22 -4.09 5.30 10.87
C ASN A 22 -3.23 4.62 9.79
N VAL A 23 -3.09 5.25 8.62
CA VAL A 23 -2.19 4.76 7.56
C VAL A 23 -0.72 4.92 7.97
N PHE A 24 0.10 3.93 7.64
CA PHE A 24 1.55 3.97 7.80
C PHE A 24 2.26 3.94 6.45
N ILE A 25 3.07 4.96 6.17
CA ILE A 25 3.91 5.05 4.98
C ILE A 25 5.39 4.99 5.39
N GLY A 26 6.05 3.89 5.01
CA GLY A 26 7.48 3.65 5.25
C GLY A 26 8.39 4.64 4.53
N PRO A 27 9.68 4.70 4.92
CA PRO A 27 10.61 5.65 4.32
C PRO A 27 10.82 5.36 2.83
N ASN A 28 10.95 6.43 2.05
CA ASN A 28 11.16 6.37 0.59
C ASN A 28 10.07 5.62 -0.19
N VAL A 29 8.85 5.49 0.35
CA VAL A 29 7.71 5.07 -0.48
C VAL A 29 7.46 6.12 -1.56
N THR A 30 7.37 5.65 -2.80
CA THR A 30 7.13 6.47 -3.99
C THR A 30 5.71 6.25 -4.47
N PHE A 31 4.95 7.33 -4.62
CA PHE A 31 3.69 7.30 -5.35
C PHE A 31 3.97 7.68 -6.81
N THR A 32 3.16 7.23 -7.77
CA THR A 32 3.13 7.83 -9.12
C THR A 32 1.73 8.43 -9.38
N ASN A 33 1.63 9.39 -10.30
CA ASN A 33 0.38 10.06 -10.70
C ASN A 33 0.02 9.85 -12.18
N ASP A 34 0.94 9.29 -12.96
CA ASP A 34 0.81 8.92 -14.36
C ASP A 34 1.39 7.50 -14.56
N LYS A 35 0.81 6.76 -15.50
CA LYS A 35 1.30 5.43 -15.90
C LYS A 35 2.39 5.52 -16.97
N VAL A 36 2.39 6.56 -17.80
CA VAL A 36 3.33 6.73 -18.91
C VAL A 36 3.82 8.20 -18.98
N PRO A 37 4.52 8.69 -17.93
CA PRO A 37 4.92 10.08 -17.86
C PRO A 37 5.89 10.47 -18.99
N ARG A 38 5.72 11.67 -19.54
CA ARG A 38 6.60 12.26 -20.55
C ARG A 38 6.88 13.73 -20.23
N SER A 39 8.13 14.17 -20.45
CA SER A 39 8.52 15.55 -20.15
C SER A 39 7.66 16.54 -20.93
N LYS A 40 7.09 17.52 -20.21
CA LYS A 40 6.20 18.58 -20.75
C LYS A 40 4.93 18.07 -21.44
N MET A 41 4.56 16.80 -21.23
CA MET A 41 3.26 16.28 -21.64
C MET A 41 2.52 15.81 -20.39
N TYR A 42 1.32 16.33 -20.19
CA TYR A 42 0.52 16.08 -19.00
C TYR A 42 -0.82 15.49 -19.41
N PRO A 43 -1.36 14.51 -18.66
CA PRO A 43 -2.71 14.03 -18.89
C PRO A 43 -3.72 15.14 -18.54
N ASP A 44 -4.90 15.08 -19.15
CA ASP A 44 -6.01 15.99 -18.81
C ASP A 44 -6.43 15.83 -17.34
N LEU A 45 -6.30 14.62 -16.80
CA LEU A 45 -6.56 14.30 -15.40
C LEU A 45 -5.51 13.33 -14.87
N PHE A 46 -4.90 13.67 -13.72
CA PHE A 46 -4.02 12.75 -13.00
C PHE A 46 -4.80 11.65 -12.29
N LEU A 47 -4.22 10.46 -12.27
CA LEU A 47 -4.82 9.31 -11.60
C LEU A 47 -4.75 9.48 -10.07
N LYS A 48 -5.81 9.02 -9.39
CA LYS A 48 -5.91 9.10 -7.94
C LYS A 48 -5.54 7.79 -7.29
N THR A 49 -4.77 7.88 -6.21
CA THR A 49 -4.34 6.73 -5.40
C THR A 49 -4.95 6.86 -4.03
N LEU A 50 -5.60 5.80 -3.55
CA LEU A 50 -6.27 5.77 -2.25
C LEU A 50 -5.62 4.72 -1.35
N ILE A 51 -5.13 5.15 -0.20
CA ILE A 51 -4.60 4.28 0.85
C ILE A 51 -5.62 4.27 1.98
N LYS A 52 -6.33 3.14 2.13
CA LYS A 52 -7.43 3.02 3.09
C LYS A 52 -6.95 2.84 4.53
N LYS A 53 -7.89 3.02 5.46
CA LYS A 53 -7.66 3.01 6.91
C LYS A 53 -6.79 1.84 7.37
N GLY A 54 -5.77 2.14 8.17
CA GLY A 54 -4.90 1.14 8.80
C GLY A 54 -3.95 0.42 7.83
N ALA A 55 -3.97 0.71 6.53
CA ALA A 55 -3.04 0.11 5.59
C ALA A 55 -1.59 0.55 5.88
N SER A 56 -0.64 -0.36 5.65
CA SER A 56 0.76 -0.15 5.93
C SER A 56 1.62 -0.48 4.71
N ILE A 57 2.46 0.47 4.31
CA ILE A 57 3.34 0.36 3.14
C ILE A 57 4.80 0.36 3.60
N GLY A 58 5.49 -0.74 3.32
CA GLY A 58 6.89 -0.94 3.65
C GLY A 58 7.83 0.01 2.91
N ALA A 59 9.04 0.16 3.45
CA ALA A 59 10.06 1.06 2.92
C ALA A 59 10.36 0.81 1.43
N ASN A 60 10.68 1.87 0.69
CA ASN A 60 11.12 1.80 -0.70
C ASN A 60 10.12 1.12 -1.67
N SER A 61 8.83 1.07 -1.33
CA SER A 61 7.79 0.55 -2.22
C SER A 61 7.33 1.62 -3.20
N THR A 62 6.99 1.21 -4.42
CA THR A 62 6.41 2.05 -5.47
C THR A 62 4.92 1.71 -5.64
N ILE A 63 4.06 2.71 -5.49
CA ILE A 63 2.63 2.60 -5.74
C ILE A 63 2.32 3.23 -7.10
N VAL A 64 2.07 2.39 -8.11
CA VAL A 64 1.69 2.86 -9.44
C VAL A 64 0.34 3.58 -9.36
N ALA A 65 0.23 4.68 -10.10
CA ALA A 65 -0.90 5.58 -10.09
C ALA A 65 -2.24 4.87 -10.39
N GLY A 66 -3.29 5.29 -9.68
CA GLY A 66 -4.65 4.84 -9.97
C GLY A 66 -5.08 3.58 -9.23
N HIS A 67 -4.39 3.22 -8.15
CA HIS A 67 -4.67 2.00 -7.39
C HIS A 67 -5.12 2.29 -5.95
N THR A 68 -5.97 1.40 -5.44
CA THR A 68 -6.45 1.43 -4.06
C THR A 68 -5.76 0.35 -3.23
N ILE A 69 -5.26 0.73 -2.06
CA ILE A 69 -4.75 -0.18 -1.05
C ILE A 69 -5.82 -0.34 0.03
N GLY A 70 -6.35 -1.55 0.18
CA GLY A 70 -7.47 -1.88 1.06
C GLY A 70 -7.15 -1.71 2.55
N GLU A 71 -8.20 -1.70 3.37
CA GLU A 71 -8.08 -1.50 4.82
C GLU A 71 -7.18 -2.55 5.46
N TYR A 72 -6.30 -2.11 6.36
CA TYR A 72 -5.32 -2.96 7.05
C TYR A 72 -4.43 -3.82 6.14
N ALA A 73 -4.39 -3.58 4.83
CA ALA A 73 -3.52 -4.32 3.93
C ALA A 73 -2.05 -3.98 4.22
N PHE A 74 -1.19 -4.96 4.01
CA PHE A 74 0.25 -4.80 4.22
C PHE A 74 1.01 -4.99 2.90
N VAL A 75 1.72 -3.96 2.50
CA VAL A 75 2.65 -4.00 1.36
C VAL A 75 4.07 -4.10 1.91
N GLY A 76 4.78 -5.19 1.62
CA GLY A 76 6.16 -5.38 2.07
C GLY A 76 7.13 -4.37 1.44
N ALA A 77 8.32 -4.25 2.01
CA ALA A 77 9.34 -3.34 1.52
C ALA A 77 9.80 -3.67 0.09
N GLY A 78 10.20 -2.65 -0.68
CA GLY A 78 10.71 -2.79 -2.05
C GLY A 78 9.68 -3.26 -3.08
N SER A 79 8.39 -3.19 -2.75
CA SER A 79 7.33 -3.73 -3.60
C SER A 79 6.91 -2.76 -4.70
N VAL A 80 6.51 -3.26 -5.86
CA VAL A 80 5.91 -2.45 -6.93
C VAL A 80 4.45 -2.84 -7.12
N VAL A 81 3.55 -1.99 -6.63
CA VAL A 81 2.11 -2.24 -6.68
C VAL A 81 1.55 -1.75 -8.00
N THR A 82 1.03 -2.67 -8.82
CA THR A 82 0.54 -2.43 -10.18
C THR A 82 -0.97 -2.67 -10.35
N LYS A 83 -1.67 -2.93 -9.24
CA LYS A 83 -3.11 -3.19 -9.18
C LYS A 83 -3.65 -2.95 -7.76
N ASP A 84 -4.96 -2.90 -7.64
CA ASP A 84 -5.63 -2.76 -6.34
C ASP A 84 -5.28 -3.93 -5.41
N ILE A 85 -5.15 -3.61 -4.12
CA ILE A 85 -4.84 -4.57 -3.06
C ILE A 85 -6.07 -4.72 -2.15
N PRO A 86 -6.61 -5.95 -1.96
CA PRO A 86 -7.74 -6.18 -1.06
C PRO A 86 -7.40 -5.90 0.42
N ALA A 87 -8.44 -5.63 1.22
CA ALA A 87 -8.29 -5.47 2.67
C ALA A 87 -7.67 -6.72 3.33
N ASN A 88 -6.91 -6.51 4.40
CA ASN A 88 -6.31 -7.57 5.22
C ASN A 88 -5.46 -8.60 4.45
N THR A 89 -4.89 -8.21 3.31
CA THR A 89 -3.98 -9.07 2.54
C THR A 89 -2.54 -8.57 2.63
N VAL A 90 -1.60 -9.51 2.49
CA VAL A 90 -0.15 -9.28 2.47
C VAL A 90 0.35 -9.40 1.05
N TRP A 91 1.02 -8.37 0.56
CA TRP A 91 1.55 -8.30 -0.80
C TRP A 91 3.00 -7.84 -0.79
N TYR A 92 3.84 -8.47 -1.59
CA TYR A 92 5.19 -7.97 -1.84
C TYR A 92 5.78 -8.49 -3.15
N GLY A 93 6.91 -7.89 -3.57
CA GLY A 93 7.61 -8.23 -4.81
C GLY A 93 7.50 -7.15 -5.89
N ASN A 94 8.16 -7.36 -7.02
CA ASN A 94 8.12 -6.49 -8.19
C ASN A 94 7.85 -7.33 -9.47
N PRO A 95 6.61 -7.36 -9.99
CA PRO A 95 5.41 -6.73 -9.42
C PRO A 95 4.97 -7.41 -8.11
N ALA A 96 4.24 -6.68 -7.27
CA ALA A 96 3.73 -7.19 -6.01
C ALA A 96 2.69 -8.29 -6.24
N VAL A 97 2.82 -9.41 -5.53
CA VAL A 97 1.87 -10.52 -5.57
C VAL A 97 1.37 -10.86 -4.17
N HIS A 98 0.20 -11.51 -4.11
CA HIS A 98 -0.43 -11.91 -2.86
C HIS A 98 0.35 -13.06 -2.21
N HIS A 99 0.75 -12.88 -0.95
CA HIS A 99 1.56 -13.84 -0.21
C HIS A 99 0.89 -14.36 1.07
N GLY A 100 -0.23 -13.79 1.49
CA GLY A 100 -0.90 -14.18 2.72
C GLY A 100 -1.84 -13.11 3.23
N TYR A 101 -2.17 -13.15 4.50
CA TYR A 101 -3.11 -12.24 5.13
C TYR A 101 -2.52 -11.55 6.35
N ILE A 102 -3.22 -10.54 6.86
CA ILE A 102 -2.82 -9.82 8.06
C ILE A 102 -4.06 -9.44 8.89
N THR A 103 -4.00 -9.65 10.20
CA THR A 103 -5.08 -9.21 11.11
C THR A 103 -5.00 -7.69 11.33
N ASN A 104 -6.06 -7.10 11.89
CA ASN A 104 -6.07 -5.66 12.20
C ASN A 104 -5.01 -5.27 13.25
N GLU A 105 -4.57 -6.23 14.06
CA GLU A 105 -3.53 -6.10 15.08
C GLU A 105 -2.11 -6.29 14.51
N GLY A 106 -1.98 -6.55 13.21
CA GLY A 106 -0.69 -6.70 12.53
C GLY A 106 -0.07 -8.09 12.60
N VAL A 107 -0.87 -9.14 12.86
CA VAL A 107 -0.37 -10.52 12.83
C VAL A 107 -0.35 -11.03 11.39
N LEU A 108 0.85 -11.36 10.89
CA LEU A 108 1.02 -11.96 9.56
C LEU A 108 0.56 -13.41 9.54
N LEU A 109 -0.16 -13.76 8.49
CA LEU A 109 -0.73 -15.07 8.24
C LEU A 109 -0.31 -15.58 6.86
N ASP A 110 -0.12 -16.88 6.73
CA ASP A 110 0.07 -17.54 5.43
C ASP A 110 -1.24 -17.61 4.61
N LEU A 111 -1.18 -18.22 3.42
CA LEU A 111 -2.34 -18.40 2.55
C LEU A 111 -3.43 -19.31 3.15
N GLU A 112 -3.09 -20.12 4.15
CA GLU A 112 -4.03 -20.97 4.90
C GLU A 112 -4.61 -20.25 6.14
N ARG A 113 -4.26 -18.96 6.33
CA ARG A 113 -4.62 -18.11 7.47
C ARG A 113 -4.03 -18.58 8.80
N LYS A 114 -2.83 -19.17 8.76
CA LYS A 114 -2.09 -19.58 9.96
C LYS A 114 -0.99 -18.57 10.26
N ASP A 115 -0.82 -18.26 11.55
CA ASP A 115 0.32 -17.48 12.01
C ASP A 115 1.60 -18.32 12.06
N LYS A 116 2.72 -17.69 12.48
CA LYS A 116 4.02 -18.35 12.64
C LYS A 116 4.04 -19.55 13.60
N ASN A 117 3.04 -19.68 14.48
CA ASN A 117 2.89 -20.77 15.43
C ASN A 117 1.91 -21.85 14.92
N GLY A 118 1.37 -21.68 13.71
CA GLY A 118 0.37 -22.58 13.13
C GLY A 118 -1.06 -22.36 13.64
N LEU A 119 -1.31 -21.32 14.45
CA LEU A 119 -2.66 -21.00 14.91
C LEU A 119 -3.45 -20.36 13.77
N LYS A 120 -4.66 -20.86 13.53
CA LYS A 120 -5.54 -20.34 12.48
C LYS A 120 -6.34 -19.14 12.98
N HIS A 121 -6.38 -18.08 12.19
CA HIS A 121 -7.10 -16.84 12.50
C HIS A 121 -8.28 -16.62 11.56
N ILE A 122 -9.30 -15.92 12.07
CA ILE A 122 -10.41 -15.38 11.27
C ILE A 122 -10.13 -13.88 11.10
N ILE A 123 -10.37 -13.38 9.88
CA ILE A 123 -10.03 -12.04 9.43
C ILE A 123 -11.32 -11.30 9.12
#